data_AF-A0AA88DNZ7-F1
#
_entry.id   AF-A0AA88DNZ7-F1
#
_cell.length_a   1.000
_cell.length_b   1.000
_cell.length_c   1.000
_cell.angle_alpha   90.00
_cell.angle_beta   90.00
_cell.angle_gamma   90.00
#
_symmetry.space_group_name_H-M   'P 1'
#
loop_
_entity.id
_entity.type
_entity.pdbx_description
1 polymer ?
#
loop_
_entity_poly.entity_id
_entity_poly.type
_entity_poly.pdbx_seq_one_letter_code
_entity_poly.pdbx_strand_id
1 'polypeptide(L)'
;MTMAACLAVRLRSHLLRATTITSTTTIFRSQSIIQSPPSILSRLSNHRPIPYDFTSSLRFFSTARRLPKRAKTVDVGARARQMQTRRLWTYALAFSCVAGFIVVVLNAFQDQLVFYVTPTEALDKYLSDPTKNKFRLGGLVLEGSVVHPASSPEIEFVVTDLITDILVRYNGALPDLFREGHSAVVEGFVKPITNEIRSEVPAKNVSEKARSRDCYFVATEVLAKHDEKYMPKEVAAAIEKNKKKIEAGEAGAAEFRTP
;
A
#
# COMPACT_ATOMS: atom_id res chain seq x y z
N MET A 1 35.78 -29.56 -34.32
CA MET A 1 35.58 -31.00 -33.99
C MET A 1 35.64 -31.19 -32.47
N THR A 2 35.29 -32.38 -31.97
CA THR A 2 35.18 -32.78 -30.53
C THR A 2 34.18 -31.96 -29.69
N MET A 3 32.93 -32.42 -29.50
CA MET A 3 32.50 -33.42 -28.47
C MET A 3 32.80 -32.94 -27.04
N ALA A 4 31.86 -32.29 -26.36
CA ALA A 4 30.72 -32.90 -25.64
C ALA A 4 31.11 -33.50 -24.28
N ALA A 5 31.25 -32.64 -23.27
CA ALA A 5 31.42 -33.03 -21.88
C ALA A 5 30.05 -33.30 -21.21
N CYS A 6 29.78 -34.56 -20.88
CA CYS A 6 28.71 -34.92 -19.95
C CYS A 6 29.18 -34.71 -18.52
N LEU A 7 28.47 -33.91 -17.71
CA LEU A 7 28.65 -33.91 -16.27
C LEU A 7 27.29 -33.83 -15.57
N ALA A 8 26.86 -34.97 -15.04
CA ALA A 8 25.62 -35.11 -14.31
C ALA A 8 25.83 -34.68 -12.86
N VAL A 9 25.12 -33.64 -12.41
CA VAL A 9 25.11 -33.22 -11.00
C VAL A 9 23.83 -33.71 -10.34
N ARG A 10 23.95 -34.76 -9.52
CA ARG A 10 22.98 -35.05 -8.46
C ARG A 10 23.17 -34.01 -7.35
N LEU A 11 22.11 -33.35 -6.90
CA LEU A 11 22.07 -32.83 -5.54
C LEU A 11 20.64 -32.81 -4.98
N ARG A 12 20.49 -33.41 -3.80
CA ARG A 12 19.35 -33.25 -2.91
C ARG A 12 19.65 -32.07 -1.99
N SER A 13 18.65 -31.23 -1.72
CA SER A 13 18.64 -30.30 -0.58
C SER A 13 17.19 -30.17 -0.10
N HIS A 14 16.82 -30.96 0.90
CA HIS A 14 16.79 -30.58 2.32
C HIS A 14 15.56 -29.73 2.69
N LEU A 15 14.62 -30.39 3.38
CA LEU A 15 13.39 -29.82 3.89
C LEU A 15 13.65 -28.96 5.15
N LEU A 16 12.96 -27.82 5.17
CA LEU A 16 12.35 -27.13 6.32
C LEU A 16 13.05 -27.23 7.70
N ARG A 17 13.53 -26.08 8.15
CA ARG A 17 14.01 -25.81 9.51
C ARG A 17 12.82 -25.62 10.46
N ALA A 18 12.86 -26.26 11.62
CA ALA A 18 11.85 -26.09 12.66
C ALA A 18 12.03 -24.78 13.44
N THR A 19 10.93 -24.20 13.92
CA THR A 19 10.91 -23.26 15.05
C THR A 19 9.82 -23.67 16.03
N THR A 20 10.24 -24.02 17.24
CA THR A 20 9.38 -24.38 18.37
C THR A 20 8.96 -23.12 19.13
N ILE A 21 7.66 -22.98 19.43
CA ILE A 21 7.20 -22.13 20.55
C ILE A 21 6.23 -22.96 21.39
N THR A 22 6.58 -23.07 22.67
CA THR A 22 5.82 -23.79 23.72
C THR A 22 4.84 -22.85 24.43
N SER A 23 3.61 -23.30 24.64
CA SER A 23 2.71 -22.77 25.68
C SER A 23 1.83 -23.88 26.23
N THR A 24 1.64 -23.90 27.55
CA THR A 24 1.03 -24.98 28.35
C THR A 24 -0.25 -24.53 29.03
N THR A 25 -1.31 -25.36 29.02
CA THR A 25 -2.40 -25.49 30.03
C THR A 25 -3.45 -26.49 29.49
N THR A 26 -3.52 -27.75 29.98
CA THR A 26 -4.29 -28.28 31.14
C THR A 26 -5.80 -28.57 30.92
N ILE A 27 -6.13 -29.87 30.99
CA ILE A 27 -7.38 -30.47 31.52
C ILE A 27 -8.70 -30.29 30.70
N PHE A 28 -9.20 -31.36 30.07
CA PHE A 28 -10.35 -32.12 30.65
C PHE A 28 -10.51 -33.54 30.08
N ARG A 29 -11.01 -34.40 30.97
CA ARG A 29 -11.22 -35.86 30.89
C ARG A 29 -12.60 -36.21 30.33
N SER A 30 -12.69 -37.18 29.42
CA SER A 30 -13.81 -38.16 29.42
C SER A 30 -13.38 -39.50 28.80
N GLN A 31 -13.99 -40.59 29.27
CA GLN A 31 -13.75 -41.97 28.82
C GLN A 31 -15.08 -42.70 28.65
N SER A 32 -15.17 -43.51 27.58
CA SER A 32 -15.99 -44.72 27.47
C SER A 32 -15.43 -45.49 26.26
N ILE A 33 -14.76 -46.64 26.37
CA ILE A 33 -15.29 -47.99 26.73
C ILE A 33 -16.44 -48.33 25.76
N ILE A 34 -16.31 -49.32 24.85
CA ILE A 34 -16.48 -50.79 25.02
C ILE A 34 -15.74 -51.47 23.81
N GLN A 35 -14.75 -52.39 23.98
CA GLN A 35 -14.85 -53.89 23.96
C GLN A 35 -15.33 -54.47 22.58
N SER A 36 -14.73 -55.45 21.89
CA SER A 36 -13.66 -56.46 22.12
C SER A 36 -13.16 -57.12 20.80
N PRO A 37 -12.03 -57.90 20.81
CA PRO A 37 -11.54 -58.76 19.70
C PRO A 37 -11.70 -60.29 20.00
N PRO A 38 -11.13 -61.25 19.23
CA PRO A 38 -11.24 -61.53 17.79
C PRO A 38 -11.49 -63.05 17.44
N SER A 39 -11.50 -63.37 16.13
CA SER A 39 -11.19 -64.68 15.48
C SER A 39 -12.18 -65.87 15.57
N ILE A 40 -12.31 -66.64 14.45
CA ILE A 40 -12.12 -68.12 14.35
C ILE A 40 -12.34 -68.63 12.90
N LEU A 41 -11.65 -69.73 12.57
CA LEU A 41 -11.62 -70.49 11.31
C LEU A 41 -12.64 -71.65 11.27
N SER A 42 -13.22 -71.95 10.09
CA SER A 42 -13.58 -73.32 9.62
C SER A 42 -14.07 -73.28 8.15
N ARG A 43 -13.60 -74.11 7.20
CA ARG A 43 -13.82 -75.59 7.01
C ARG A 43 -15.30 -75.92 6.73
N LEU A 44 -15.70 -76.84 5.82
CA LEU A 44 -14.96 -77.79 4.94
C LEU A 44 -15.92 -78.42 3.88
N SER A 45 -15.39 -78.81 2.70
CA SER A 45 -15.89 -79.94 1.85
C SER A 45 -17.32 -79.77 1.21
N ASN A 46 -17.84 -80.54 0.23
CA ASN A 46 -17.43 -81.71 -0.57
C ASN A 46 -18.43 -81.90 -1.78
N HIS A 47 -18.37 -82.81 -2.78
CA HIS A 47 -17.40 -83.84 -3.23
C HIS A 47 -17.66 -84.29 -4.71
N ARG A 48 -16.60 -84.47 -5.53
CA ARG A 48 -16.41 -85.62 -6.49
C ARG A 48 -17.35 -85.77 -7.77
N PRO A 49 -17.20 -86.78 -8.70
CA PRO A 49 -16.23 -86.68 -9.84
C PRO A 49 -16.48 -87.48 -11.19
N ILE A 50 -15.50 -87.39 -12.13
CA ILE A 50 -15.12 -88.30 -13.28
C ILE A 50 -16.06 -88.51 -14.52
N PRO A 51 -15.68 -89.22 -15.64
CA PRO A 51 -15.58 -88.56 -16.95
C PRO A 51 -16.20 -89.34 -18.15
N TYR A 52 -16.00 -88.85 -19.38
CA TYR A 52 -15.75 -89.71 -20.56
C TYR A 52 -15.09 -88.94 -21.71
N ASP A 53 -14.26 -89.64 -22.49
CA ASP A 53 -13.54 -89.16 -23.67
C ASP A 53 -14.45 -88.99 -24.90
N PHE A 54 -14.06 -88.16 -25.89
CA PHE A 54 -13.62 -88.64 -27.20
C PHE A 54 -13.06 -87.51 -28.11
N THR A 55 -12.02 -87.85 -28.87
CA THR A 55 -11.32 -87.16 -29.98
C THR A 55 -11.95 -85.87 -30.57
N SER A 56 -11.19 -84.82 -30.90
CA SER A 56 -10.25 -84.83 -32.05
C SER A 56 -9.59 -83.45 -32.26
N SER A 57 -8.46 -83.41 -32.99
CA SER A 57 -7.98 -82.32 -33.88
C SER A 57 -8.23 -80.84 -33.47
N LEU A 58 -7.25 -79.96 -33.25
CA LEU A 58 -6.10 -79.66 -34.12
C LEU A 58 -5.01 -78.87 -33.36
N ARG A 59 -3.75 -79.01 -33.81
CA ARG A 59 -2.65 -78.09 -33.46
C ARG A 59 -2.81 -76.76 -34.19
N PHE A 60 -3.06 -75.63 -33.52
CA PHE A 60 -2.80 -74.31 -34.12
C PHE A 60 -2.20 -73.26 -33.17
N PHE A 61 -0.93 -73.01 -33.44
CA PHE A 61 -0.02 -71.94 -33.04
C PHE A 61 -0.60 -70.68 -32.36
N SER A 62 -0.03 -70.41 -31.18
CA SER A 62 0.07 -69.06 -30.58
C SER A 62 0.55 -68.04 -31.60
N THR A 63 -0.34 -67.12 -31.99
CA THR A 63 -0.02 -65.93 -32.78
C THR A 63 -0.40 -64.68 -31.99
N ALA A 64 0.39 -64.38 -30.96
CA ALA A 64 0.37 -63.07 -30.33
C ALA A 64 0.72 -62.02 -31.40
N ARG A 65 -0.29 -61.32 -31.92
CA ARG A 65 -0.14 -60.24 -32.90
C ARG A 65 0.64 -59.09 -32.27
N ARG A 66 1.97 -59.15 -32.38
CA ARG A 66 2.88 -58.03 -32.10
C ARG A 66 2.58 -56.94 -33.13
N LEU A 67 1.68 -56.02 -32.79
CA LEU A 67 1.50 -54.80 -33.55
C LEU A 67 2.88 -54.12 -33.67
N PRO A 68 3.34 -53.74 -34.87
CA PRO A 68 4.60 -53.03 -35.00
C PRO A 68 4.48 -51.71 -34.23
N LYS A 69 5.25 -51.59 -33.15
CA LYS A 69 5.27 -50.40 -32.29
C LYS A 69 5.96 -49.28 -33.07
N ARG A 70 5.20 -48.60 -33.93
CA ARG A 70 5.66 -47.54 -34.84
C ARG A 70 6.60 -46.61 -34.09
N ALA A 71 7.88 -46.64 -34.46
CA ALA A 71 8.89 -45.82 -33.82
C ALA A 71 8.50 -44.35 -34.02
N LYS A 72 8.28 -43.62 -32.92
CA LYS A 72 8.01 -42.19 -32.97
C LYS A 72 9.31 -41.50 -33.35
N THR A 73 9.45 -41.17 -34.64
CA THR A 73 10.51 -40.30 -35.13
C THR A 73 10.50 -39.02 -34.30
N VAL A 74 11.58 -38.79 -33.56
CA VAL A 74 11.70 -37.62 -32.70
C VAL A 74 12.00 -36.44 -33.61
N ASP A 75 11.03 -35.57 -33.84
CA ASP A 75 11.25 -34.30 -34.52
C ASP A 75 12.21 -33.43 -33.70
N VAL A 76 13.50 -33.51 -34.05
CA VAL A 76 14.57 -32.71 -33.45
C VAL A 76 14.29 -31.23 -33.65
N GLY A 77 13.74 -30.85 -34.82
CA GLY A 77 13.30 -29.48 -35.11
C GLY A 77 12.16 -28.99 -34.20
N ALA A 78 11.18 -29.85 -33.88
CA ALA A 78 10.10 -29.49 -32.95
C ALA A 78 10.63 -29.30 -31.52
N ARG A 79 11.53 -30.18 -31.04
CA ARG A 79 12.19 -30.03 -29.73
C ARG A 79 13.09 -28.79 -29.67
N ALA A 80 13.83 -28.46 -30.73
CA ALA A 80 14.69 -27.28 -30.78
C ALA A 80 13.88 -25.97 -30.64
N ARG A 81 12.79 -25.83 -31.41
CA ARG A 81 11.85 -24.70 -31.30
C ARG A 81 11.24 -24.62 -29.88
N GLN A 82 10.90 -25.75 -29.28
CA GLN A 82 10.34 -25.80 -27.92
C GLN A 82 11.32 -25.34 -26.83
N MET A 83 12.64 -25.50 -27.02
CA MET A 83 13.64 -24.97 -26.08
C MET A 83 13.79 -23.45 -26.19
N GLN A 84 13.74 -22.91 -27.41
CA GLN A 84 13.85 -21.47 -27.66
C GLN A 84 12.64 -20.70 -27.08
N THR A 85 11.42 -21.17 -27.34
CA THR A 85 10.21 -20.51 -26.81
C THR A 85 10.14 -20.58 -25.28
N ARG A 86 10.51 -21.70 -24.65
CA ARG A 86 10.56 -21.80 -23.17
C ARG A 86 11.48 -20.76 -22.54
N ARG A 87 12.66 -20.50 -23.13
CA ARG A 87 13.60 -19.48 -22.66
C ARG A 87 13.04 -18.06 -22.83
N LEU A 88 12.39 -17.79 -23.96
CA LEU A 88 11.72 -16.51 -24.21
C LEU A 88 10.60 -16.25 -23.18
N TRP A 89 9.76 -17.24 -22.89
CA TRP A 89 8.71 -17.13 -21.87
C TRP A 89 9.28 -16.91 -20.46
N THR A 90 10.38 -17.55 -20.08
CA THR A 90 11.02 -17.28 -18.78
C THR A 90 11.57 -15.86 -18.68
N TYR A 91 12.14 -15.32 -19.76
CA TYR A 91 12.62 -13.93 -19.77
C TYR A 91 11.48 -12.91 -19.79
N ALA A 92 10.40 -13.18 -20.54
CA ALA A 92 9.22 -12.33 -20.55
C ALA A 92 8.55 -12.26 -19.16
N LEU A 93 8.43 -13.40 -18.46
CA LEU A 93 7.92 -13.46 -17.09
C LEU A 93 8.84 -12.71 -16.11
N ALA A 94 10.15 -12.92 -16.19
CA ALA A 94 11.11 -12.22 -15.34
C ALA A 94 11.07 -10.70 -15.56
N PHE A 95 11.06 -10.24 -16.83
CA PHE A 95 10.96 -8.83 -17.17
C PHE A 95 9.64 -8.22 -16.71
N SER A 96 8.51 -8.91 -16.89
CA SER A 96 7.21 -8.48 -16.40
C SER A 96 7.18 -8.34 -14.88
N CYS A 97 7.82 -9.27 -14.14
CA CYS A 97 7.91 -9.21 -12.69
C CYS A 97 8.76 -8.02 -12.20
N VAL A 98 9.91 -7.76 -12.84
CA VAL A 98 10.77 -6.60 -12.54
C VAL A 98 10.06 -5.28 -12.88
N ALA A 99 9.42 -5.19 -14.05
CA ALA A 99 8.65 -4.02 -14.44
C ALA A 99 7.48 -3.74 -13.47
N GLY A 100 6.74 -4.78 -13.08
CA GLY A 100 5.68 -4.67 -12.08
C GLY A 100 6.19 -4.20 -10.71
N PHE A 101 7.34 -4.71 -10.26
CA PHE A 101 7.97 -4.26 -9.02
C PHE A 101 8.35 -2.78 -9.07
N ILE A 102 8.95 -2.31 -10.18
CA ILE A 102 9.29 -0.90 -10.37
C ILE A 102 8.04 -0.02 -10.32
N VAL A 103 6.95 -0.41 -10.99
CA VAL A 103 5.68 0.34 -10.96
C VAL A 103 5.09 0.41 -9.54
N VAL A 104 5.07 -0.69 -8.80
CA VAL A 104 4.57 -0.72 -7.41
C VAL A 104 5.43 0.18 -6.50
N VAL A 105 6.76 0.11 -6.63
CA VAL A 105 7.68 0.94 -5.84
C VAL A 105 7.52 2.42 -6.17
N LEU A 106 7.43 2.79 -7.45
CA LEU A 106 7.24 4.19 -7.86
C LEU A 106 5.89 4.75 -7.36
N ASN A 107 4.82 3.95 -7.39
CA ASN A 107 3.52 4.36 -6.87
C ASN A 107 3.56 4.53 -5.35
N ALA A 108 4.13 3.57 -4.62
CA ALA A 108 4.27 3.65 -3.16
C ALA A 108 5.15 4.83 -2.69
N PHE A 109 6.14 5.26 -3.49
CA PHE A 109 6.92 6.46 -3.19
C PHE A 109 6.10 7.74 -3.32
N GLN A 110 5.16 7.83 -4.27
CA GLN A 110 4.33 9.03 -4.46
C GLN A 110 3.43 9.29 -3.23
N ASP A 111 2.88 8.23 -2.62
CA ASP A 111 2.03 8.33 -1.42
C ASP A 111 2.78 8.85 -0.16
N GLN A 112 4.12 8.78 -0.13
CA GLN A 112 4.93 9.18 1.03
C GLN A 112 5.53 10.60 0.91
N LEU A 113 5.40 11.27 -0.24
CA LEU A 113 5.96 12.61 -0.44
C LEU A 113 5.11 13.70 0.22
N VAL A 114 5.56 14.19 1.38
CA VAL A 114 4.92 15.32 2.07
C VAL A 114 5.57 16.63 1.62
N PHE A 115 4.85 17.39 0.78
CA PHE A 115 5.31 18.68 0.26
C PHE A 115 5.03 19.82 1.23
N TYR A 116 5.93 20.80 1.28
CA TYR A 116 5.69 22.07 1.96
C TYR A 116 4.93 23.01 1.02
N VAL A 117 3.90 23.66 1.53
CA VAL A 117 2.99 24.54 0.76
C VAL A 117 2.55 25.73 1.60
N THR A 118 2.32 26.89 0.99
CA THR A 118 1.64 27.99 1.69
C THR A 118 0.12 27.84 1.63
N PRO A 119 -0.65 28.57 2.47
CA PRO A 119 -2.09 28.73 2.32
C PRO A 119 -2.57 29.01 0.89
N THR A 120 -2.00 29.97 0.14
CA THR A 120 -2.39 30.21 -1.26
C THR A 120 -2.14 28.98 -2.13
N GLU A 121 -0.94 28.38 -2.08
CA GLU A 121 -0.62 27.21 -2.90
C GLU A 121 -1.45 25.97 -2.55
N ALA A 122 -1.83 25.80 -1.28
CA ALA A 122 -2.66 24.69 -0.83
C ALA A 122 -4.07 24.77 -1.43
N LEU A 123 -4.62 25.98 -1.57
CA LEU A 123 -5.90 26.22 -2.23
C LEU A 123 -5.81 25.91 -3.74
N ASP A 124 -4.79 26.45 -4.43
CA ASP A 124 -4.58 26.23 -5.87
C ASP A 124 -4.34 24.73 -6.21
N LYS A 125 -3.55 24.03 -5.38
CA LYS A 125 -3.31 22.58 -5.52
C LYS A 125 -4.57 21.77 -5.28
N TYR A 126 -5.40 22.15 -4.30
CA TYR A 126 -6.68 21.48 -4.05
C TYR A 126 -7.68 21.66 -5.21
N LEU A 127 -7.72 22.85 -5.83
CA LEU A 127 -8.54 23.10 -7.02
C LEU A 127 -8.08 22.29 -8.24
N SER A 128 -6.78 22.03 -8.35
CA SER A 128 -6.18 21.27 -9.46
C SER A 128 -6.33 19.76 -9.29
N ASP A 129 -6.02 19.26 -8.09
CA ASP A 129 -5.95 17.83 -7.75
C ASP A 129 -6.56 17.58 -6.35
N PRO A 130 -7.83 17.17 -6.24
CA PRO A 130 -8.48 16.80 -4.96
C PRO A 130 -8.02 15.40 -4.46
N THR A 131 -6.70 15.20 -4.43
CA THR A 131 -6.04 13.97 -3.99
C THR A 131 -5.96 13.91 -2.46
N LYS A 132 -5.97 12.69 -1.90
CA LYS A 132 -5.84 12.46 -0.45
C LYS A 132 -4.39 12.54 0.02
N ASN A 133 -3.61 13.45 -0.55
CA ASN A 133 -2.19 13.59 -0.21
C ASN A 133 -2.06 14.42 1.07
N LYS A 134 -1.09 14.04 1.91
CA LYS A 134 -0.72 14.82 3.09
C LYS A 134 0.13 15.99 2.66
N PHE A 135 -0.18 17.19 3.15
CA PHE A 135 0.61 18.39 2.90
C PHE A 135 1.12 18.96 4.22
N ARG A 136 2.28 19.61 4.17
CA ARG A 136 2.81 20.45 5.25
C ARG A 136 2.51 21.90 4.92
N LEU A 137 1.39 22.39 5.44
CA LEU A 137 0.99 23.78 5.30
C LEU A 137 1.87 24.64 6.22
N GLY A 138 2.70 25.50 5.64
CA GLY A 138 3.58 26.42 6.35
C GLY A 138 3.12 27.86 6.19
N GLY A 139 3.11 28.61 7.29
CA GLY A 139 2.71 30.02 7.27
C GLY A 139 2.86 30.67 8.64
N LEU A 140 2.34 31.88 8.78
CA LEU A 140 2.28 32.62 10.04
C LEU A 140 0.95 32.32 10.74
N VAL A 141 0.98 32.10 12.05
CA VAL A 141 -0.23 31.98 12.87
C VAL A 141 -0.81 33.37 13.10
N LEU A 142 -2.07 33.60 12.75
CA LEU A 142 -2.69 34.91 12.85
C LEU A 142 -2.95 35.31 14.31
N GLU A 143 -2.74 36.58 14.64
CA GLU A 143 -2.93 37.12 16.00
C GLU A 143 -4.41 37.17 16.44
N GLY A 144 -4.66 36.75 17.68
CA GLY A 144 -5.99 36.53 18.24
C GLY A 144 -6.84 35.60 17.39
N SER A 145 -6.26 34.51 16.86
CA SER A 145 -6.99 33.51 16.06
C SER A 145 -7.09 32.15 16.75
N VAL A 146 -6.29 31.90 17.80
CA VAL A 146 -6.22 30.59 18.47
C VAL A 146 -7.37 30.45 19.47
N VAL A 147 -8.34 29.61 19.13
CA VAL A 147 -9.54 29.36 19.93
C VAL A 147 -9.52 27.95 20.50
N HIS A 148 -9.73 27.88 21.81
CA HIS A 148 -9.89 26.65 22.59
C HIS A 148 -11.37 26.52 23.01
N PRO A 149 -12.23 25.81 22.25
CA PRO A 149 -13.59 25.52 22.67
C PRO A 149 -13.61 24.71 23.98
N ALA A 150 -14.26 25.23 25.02
CA ALA A 150 -14.32 24.57 26.34
C ALA A 150 -15.05 23.21 26.35
N SER A 151 -15.66 22.81 25.23
CA SER A 151 -16.47 21.59 25.08
C SER A 151 -15.74 20.43 24.39
N SER A 152 -14.58 20.67 23.75
CA SER A 152 -13.87 19.65 22.95
C SER A 152 -12.35 19.84 23.01
N PRO A 153 -11.54 18.78 22.84
CA PRO A 153 -10.08 18.87 22.72
C PRO A 153 -9.62 19.31 21.31
N GLU A 154 -10.52 19.92 20.53
CA GLU A 154 -10.20 20.47 19.22
C GLU A 154 -9.75 21.92 19.39
N ILE A 155 -8.70 22.32 18.68
CA ILE A 155 -8.16 23.67 18.70
C ILE A 155 -8.26 24.23 17.29
N GLU A 156 -8.79 25.44 17.17
CA GLU A 156 -8.96 26.12 15.90
C GLU A 156 -8.04 27.34 15.83
N PHE A 157 -7.33 27.52 14.73
CA PHE A 157 -6.47 28.68 14.51
C PHE A 157 -6.36 28.99 13.02
N VAL A 158 -5.91 30.20 12.66
CA VAL A 158 -5.76 30.61 11.26
C VAL A 158 -4.29 30.71 10.91
N VAL A 159 -3.92 30.12 9.77
CA VAL A 159 -2.58 30.25 9.19
C VAL A 159 -2.67 31.08 7.91
N THR A 160 -1.77 32.07 7.79
CA THR A 160 -1.71 33.04 6.69
C THR A 160 -0.34 33.07 6.02
N ASP A 161 -0.31 33.41 4.73
CA ASP A 161 0.90 33.78 3.99
C ASP A 161 0.93 35.27 3.60
N LEU A 162 0.20 36.10 4.36
CA LEU A 162 -0.06 37.53 4.13
C LEU A 162 -1.04 37.84 2.98
N ILE A 163 -1.41 36.86 2.14
CA ILE A 163 -2.40 37.04 1.06
C ILE A 163 -3.64 36.20 1.30
N THR A 164 -3.47 34.93 1.66
CA THR A 164 -4.54 33.96 1.88
C THR A 164 -4.46 33.38 3.27
N ASP A 165 -5.64 33.25 3.89
CA ASP A 165 -5.79 32.75 5.26
C ASP A 165 -6.62 31.46 5.22
N ILE A 166 -6.16 30.40 5.87
CA ILE A 166 -6.87 29.13 5.97
C ILE A 166 -7.14 28.79 7.44
N LEU A 167 -8.38 28.38 7.73
CA LEU A 167 -8.77 27.82 9.02
C LEU A 167 -8.15 26.42 9.20
N VAL A 168 -7.37 26.25 10.25
CA VAL A 168 -6.79 24.98 10.67
C VAL A 168 -7.56 24.47 11.89
N ARG A 169 -8.02 23.22 11.82
CA ARG A 169 -8.60 22.47 12.94
C ARG A 169 -7.65 21.36 13.34
N TYR A 170 -7.19 21.37 14.59
CA TYR A 170 -6.27 20.39 15.16
C TYR A 170 -6.93 19.67 16.34
N ASN A 171 -6.65 18.38 16.53
CA ASN A 171 -7.09 17.62 17.69
C ASN A 171 -5.87 17.16 18.48
N GLY A 172 -5.71 17.65 19.70
CA GLY A 172 -4.54 17.43 20.54
C GLY A 172 -4.08 18.70 21.28
N ALA A 173 -2.93 18.62 21.93
CA ALA A 173 -2.32 19.76 22.61
C ALA A 173 -1.33 20.47 21.67
N LEU A 174 -1.42 21.80 21.58
CA LEU A 174 -0.41 22.59 20.86
C LEU A 174 0.96 22.52 21.57
N PRO A 175 2.08 22.48 20.84
CA PRO A 175 3.42 22.60 21.44
C PRO A 175 3.57 23.93 22.20
N ASP A 176 4.36 23.97 23.28
CA ASP A 176 4.57 25.21 24.05
C ASP A 176 5.27 26.32 23.24
N LEU A 177 6.06 25.95 22.21
CA LEU A 177 6.65 26.91 21.27
C LEU A 177 5.64 27.49 20.26
N PHE A 178 4.39 27.04 20.29
CA PHE A 178 3.34 27.61 19.46
C PHE A 178 2.86 28.92 20.06
N ARG A 179 3.04 30.00 19.29
CA ARG A 179 2.64 31.36 19.63
C ARG A 179 1.99 32.00 18.40
N GLU A 180 1.05 32.90 18.64
CA GLU A 180 0.50 33.74 17.58
C GLU A 180 1.58 34.70 17.03
N GLY A 181 1.39 35.20 15.80
CA GLY A 181 2.36 36.05 15.09
C GLY A 181 3.62 35.34 14.59
N HIS A 182 3.84 34.07 14.97
CA HIS A 182 5.03 33.30 14.63
C HIS A 182 4.78 32.32 13.47
N SER A 183 5.86 31.85 12.84
CA SER A 183 5.79 30.81 11.83
C SER A 183 5.49 29.44 12.46
N ALA A 184 4.57 28.71 11.83
CA ALA A 184 4.22 27.34 12.18
C ALA A 184 4.12 26.49 10.91
N VAL A 185 4.37 25.19 11.07
CA VAL A 185 4.12 24.19 10.03
C VAL A 185 3.10 23.18 10.55
N VAL A 186 2.11 22.87 9.74
CA VAL A 186 1.00 21.98 10.10
C VAL A 186 0.95 20.85 9.07
N GLU A 187 1.04 19.59 9.52
CA GLU A 187 0.84 18.43 8.65
C GLU A 187 -0.62 17.98 8.69
N GLY A 188 -1.23 17.75 7.54
CA GLY A 188 -2.64 17.40 7.46
C GLY A 188 -3.21 17.34 6.04
N PHE A 189 -4.53 17.51 5.95
CA PHE A 189 -5.30 17.41 4.71
C PHE A 189 -6.24 18.62 4.55
N VAL A 190 -6.34 19.15 3.33
CA VAL A 190 -7.39 20.12 2.96
C VAL A 190 -8.73 19.37 2.82
N LYS A 191 -9.81 19.94 3.37
CA LYS A 191 -11.19 19.48 3.18
C LYS A 191 -12.08 20.65 2.74
N PRO A 192 -13.08 20.42 1.87
CA PRO A 192 -14.07 21.44 1.53
C PRO A 192 -14.96 21.74 2.75
N ILE A 193 -15.33 23.00 2.94
CA ILE A 193 -16.33 23.40 3.93
C ILE A 193 -17.72 23.02 3.40
N THR A 194 -18.23 21.85 3.81
CA THR A 194 -19.64 21.48 3.58
C THR A 194 -20.54 22.41 4.40
N ASN A 195 -21.68 22.81 3.82
CA ASN A 195 -22.59 23.81 4.42
C ASN A 195 -23.10 23.45 5.83
N GLU A 196 -23.11 22.17 6.20
CA GLU A 196 -23.48 21.66 7.53
C GLU A 196 -22.58 22.22 8.66
N ILE A 197 -21.28 22.40 8.39
CA ILE A 197 -20.30 22.91 9.38
C ILE A 197 -20.42 24.45 9.53
N ARG A 198 -20.91 25.16 8.49
CA ARG A 198 -21.07 26.63 8.52
C ARG A 198 -22.08 27.10 9.57
N SER A 199 -22.97 26.23 10.04
CA SER A 199 -23.95 26.50 11.11
C SER A 199 -23.48 26.14 12.52
N GLU A 200 -22.47 25.27 12.66
CA GLU A 200 -22.02 24.75 13.96
C GLU A 200 -20.74 25.44 14.47
N VAL A 201 -19.90 25.96 13.56
CA VAL A 201 -18.77 26.82 13.95
C VAL A 201 -19.34 28.13 14.52
N PRO A 202 -18.98 28.55 15.75
CA PRO A 202 -19.35 29.86 16.28
C PRO A 202 -18.57 30.95 15.54
N ALA A 203 -19.07 31.30 14.36
CA ALA A 203 -18.45 32.11 13.30
C ALA A 203 -18.30 33.61 13.64
N LYS A 204 -18.06 33.95 14.91
CA LYS A 204 -18.14 35.32 15.43
C LYS A 204 -16.80 36.04 15.68
N ASN A 205 -15.66 35.38 15.46
CA ASN A 205 -14.33 36.01 15.64
C ASN A 205 -13.24 35.53 14.65
N VAL A 206 -13.26 34.26 14.22
CA VAL A 206 -12.13 33.66 13.47
C VAL A 206 -12.38 33.61 11.95
N SER A 207 -13.60 33.25 11.54
CA SER A 207 -14.03 33.21 10.13
C SER A 207 -14.23 34.58 9.47
N GLU A 208 -14.24 35.66 10.26
CA GLU A 208 -14.22 37.04 9.74
C GLU A 208 -12.79 37.47 9.37
N LYS A 209 -11.79 36.96 10.09
CA LYS A 209 -10.37 37.17 9.81
C LYS A 209 -9.88 36.32 8.64
N ALA A 210 -10.39 35.10 8.48
CA ALA A 210 -9.98 34.21 7.40
C ALA A 210 -10.63 34.61 6.06
N ARG A 211 -9.83 35.10 5.10
CA ARG A 211 -10.35 35.49 3.77
C ARG A 211 -10.83 34.30 2.92
N SER A 212 -10.38 33.07 3.18
CA SER A 212 -10.88 31.85 2.51
C SER A 212 -12.10 31.25 3.23
N ARG A 213 -13.19 30.98 2.50
CA ARG A 213 -14.45 30.44 3.04
C ARG A 213 -14.85 29.07 2.48
N ASP A 214 -14.00 28.49 1.64
CA ASP A 214 -14.37 27.34 0.80
C ASP A 214 -13.74 26.02 1.26
N CYS A 215 -12.60 26.08 1.96
CA CYS A 215 -11.90 24.92 2.51
C CYS A 215 -11.35 25.18 3.92
N TYR A 216 -11.23 24.11 4.71
CA TYR A 216 -10.54 24.09 6.00
C TYR A 216 -9.46 23.01 5.99
N PHE A 217 -8.42 23.18 6.81
CA PHE A 217 -7.33 22.24 6.93
C PHE A 217 -7.51 21.39 8.20
N VAL A 218 -7.53 20.06 8.05
CA VAL A 218 -7.54 19.13 9.18
C VAL A 218 -6.11 18.74 9.48
N ALA A 219 -5.58 19.29 10.56
CA ALA A 219 -4.25 19.02 11.07
C ALA A 219 -4.20 17.68 11.80
N THR A 220 -3.15 16.91 11.53
CA THR A 220 -2.76 15.71 12.30
C THR A 220 -1.57 16.00 13.22
N GLU A 221 -0.71 16.94 12.85
CA GLU A 221 0.45 17.36 13.64
C GLU A 221 0.70 18.86 13.48
N VAL A 222 1.09 19.53 14.57
CA VAL A 222 1.50 20.94 14.59
C VAL A 222 2.96 21.03 15.02
N LEU A 223 3.78 21.60 14.15
CA LEU A 223 5.21 21.78 14.34
C LEU A 223 5.50 23.27 14.55
N ALA A 224 5.76 23.65 15.81
CA ALA A 224 6.20 24.98 16.17
C ALA A 224 7.69 24.95 16.56
N LYS A 225 8.50 25.75 15.85
CA LYS A 225 9.90 26.04 16.23
C LYS A 225 10.17 27.51 15.98
N HIS A 226 10.71 28.21 17.00
CA HIS A 226 11.08 29.62 16.89
C HIS A 226 12.35 29.86 16.03
N ASP A 227 13.02 28.82 15.55
CA ASP A 227 14.16 28.96 14.65
C ASP A 227 13.68 29.28 13.23
N GLU A 228 14.06 30.45 12.70
CA GLU A 228 13.90 30.81 11.28
C GLU A 228 14.47 29.75 10.33
N LYS A 229 15.47 29.00 10.80
CA LYS A 229 16.10 27.84 10.15
C LYS A 229 15.15 26.67 9.87
N TYR A 230 14.00 26.59 10.53
CA TYR A 230 13.04 25.49 10.38
C TYR A 230 11.92 25.78 9.37
N MET A 231 11.71 27.05 8.97
CA MET A 231 10.76 27.35 7.91
C MET A 231 11.33 26.84 6.56
N PRO A 232 10.59 26.04 5.78
CA PRO A 232 11.04 25.57 4.48
C PRO A 232 11.34 26.75 3.55
N LYS A 233 12.43 26.66 2.78
CA LYS A 233 12.85 27.74 1.87
C LYS A 233 11.76 28.14 0.88
N GLU A 234 10.93 27.17 0.46
CA GLU A 234 9.78 27.37 -0.43
C GLU A 234 8.73 28.29 0.22
N VAL A 235 8.31 27.96 1.44
CA VAL A 235 7.36 28.75 2.26
C VAL A 235 7.92 30.12 2.59
N ALA A 236 9.19 30.21 3.00
CA ALA A 236 9.84 31.48 3.34
C ALA A 236 9.92 32.41 2.12
N ALA A 237 10.34 31.91 0.96
CA ALA A 237 10.40 32.68 -0.28
C ALA A 237 9.01 33.14 -0.75
N ALA A 238 7.97 32.33 -0.55
CA ALA A 238 6.59 32.70 -0.85
C ALA A 238 6.08 33.83 0.06
N ILE A 239 6.34 33.77 1.39
CA ILE A 239 5.98 34.84 2.34
C ILE A 239 6.75 36.14 2.01
N GLU A 240 8.05 36.07 1.73
CA GLU A 240 8.82 37.25 1.28
C GLU A 240 8.26 37.87 -0.01
N LYS A 241 7.93 37.03 -0.99
CA LYS A 241 7.33 37.46 -2.27
C LYS A 241 5.97 38.12 -2.04
N ASN A 242 5.19 37.60 -1.11
CA ASN A 242 3.89 38.14 -0.74
C ASN A 242 4.02 39.48 0.00
N LYS A 243 4.95 39.61 0.95
CA LYS A 243 5.30 40.88 1.60
C LYS A 243 5.71 41.96 0.59
N LYS A 244 6.63 41.64 -0.33
CA LYS A 244 7.07 42.56 -1.40
C LYS A 244 5.94 43.01 -2.32
N LYS A 245 4.93 42.16 -2.61
CA LYS A 245 3.73 42.55 -3.37
C LYS A 245 2.86 43.57 -2.62
N ILE A 246 2.71 43.40 -1.31
CA ILE A 246 1.92 44.32 -0.47
C ILE A 246 2.63 45.67 -0.41
N GLU A 247 3.93 45.69 -0.10
CA GLU A 247 4.74 46.92 -0.08
C GLU A 247 4.74 47.66 -1.42
N ALA A 248 4.83 46.94 -2.55
CA ALA A 248 4.75 47.53 -3.89
C ALA A 248 3.33 48.05 -4.21
N GLY A 249 2.28 47.37 -3.75
CA GLY A 249 0.89 47.82 -3.88
C GLY A 249 0.59 49.08 -3.08
N GLU A 250 1.13 49.19 -1.86
CA GLU A 250 1.03 50.39 -1.03
C GLU A 250 1.83 51.56 -1.61
N ALA A 251 3.03 51.32 -2.16
CA ALA A 251 3.82 52.34 -2.84
C ALA A 251 3.09 52.92 -4.07
N GLY A 252 2.53 52.07 -4.94
CA GLY A 252 1.74 52.52 -6.09
C GLY A 252 0.44 53.23 -5.69
N ALA A 253 -0.19 52.81 -4.59
CA ALA A 253 -1.36 53.49 -4.03
C ALA A 253 -1.02 54.84 -3.37
N ALA A 254 0.21 55.05 -2.91
CA ALA A 254 0.70 56.32 -2.37
C ALA A 254 1.07 57.30 -3.50
N GLU A 255 1.73 56.83 -4.56
CA GLU A 255 2.11 57.63 -5.74
C GLU A 255 0.89 58.13 -6.54
N PHE A 256 -0.20 57.35 -6.57
CA PHE A 256 -1.50 57.80 -7.11
C PHE A 256 -2.27 58.75 -6.16
N ARG A 257 -1.78 58.99 -4.94
CA ARG A 257 -2.43 59.84 -3.92
C ARG A 257 -1.76 61.21 -3.74
N THR A 258 -0.62 61.44 -4.37
CA THR A 258 -0.03 62.77 -4.52
C THR A 258 -0.69 63.50 -5.70
N PRO A 259 -1.23 64.72 -5.50
CA PRO A 259 -1.90 65.51 -6.53
C PRO A 259 -0.93 66.18 -7.51
#